data_AF-A0A7T0M6Q5-F1
#
_entry.id   AF-A0A7T0M6Q5-F1
#
_cell.length_a   1.000
_cell.length_b   1.000
_cell.length_c   1.000
_cell.angle_alpha   90.00
_cell.angle_beta   90.00
_cell.angle_gamma   90.00
#
_symmetry.space_group_name_H-M   'P 1'
#
loop_
_entity.id
_entity.type
_entity.pdbx_description
1 polymer ?
#
loop_
_entity_poly.entity_id
_entity_poly.type
_entity_poly.pdbx_seq_one_letter_code
_entity_poly.pdbx_strand_id
1 'polypeptide(L)'
;MRQSFIYSMTRIRRGNIARRRRTKIRLFASSFRGAHSRLTRTITQQKIRALVSSHRDRDKQKRNFRRLWITRINAVIREIGVSYSYSRLIHDLYKKQVLLNRKILAQIAISNKNCLYMISNEIIKEVDWKESTGII
;
A
#
# COMPACT_ATOMS: atom_id res chain seq x y z
N MET A 1 -16.64 -72.97 -23.83
CA MET A 1 -17.40 -71.73 -23.54
C MET A 1 -16.49 -70.76 -22.80
N ARG A 2 -15.99 -69.70 -23.45
CA ARG A 2 -15.32 -68.58 -22.77
C ARG A 2 -16.13 -67.33 -23.05
N GLN A 3 -16.91 -66.90 -22.07
CA GLN A 3 -17.66 -65.66 -22.14
C GLN A 3 -16.67 -64.50 -21.96
N SER A 4 -16.41 -63.76 -23.02
CA SER A 4 -15.59 -62.55 -22.98
C SER A 4 -16.37 -61.46 -22.24
N PHE A 5 -16.02 -61.17 -20.98
CA PHE A 5 -16.53 -60.00 -20.28
C PHE A 5 -15.92 -58.74 -20.88
N ILE A 6 -16.69 -58.03 -21.70
CA ILE A 6 -16.34 -56.70 -22.18
C ILE A 6 -16.59 -55.72 -21.04
N TYR A 7 -15.52 -55.25 -20.38
CA TYR A 7 -15.60 -54.10 -19.47
C TYR A 7 -15.95 -52.86 -20.30
N SER A 8 -17.25 -52.52 -20.42
CA SER A 8 -17.65 -51.29 -21.09
C SER A 8 -17.32 -50.08 -20.19
N MET A 9 -16.22 -49.37 -20.47
CA MET A 9 -15.98 -48.08 -19.84
C MET A 9 -17.05 -47.07 -20.29
N THR A 10 -17.84 -46.55 -19.35
CA THR A 10 -18.88 -45.55 -19.62
C THR A 10 -18.24 -44.20 -19.97
N ARG A 11 -18.49 -43.70 -21.19
CA ARG A 11 -17.98 -42.39 -21.65
C ARG A 11 -18.68 -41.24 -20.91
N ILE A 12 -17.99 -40.59 -19.97
CA ILE A 12 -18.49 -39.40 -19.26
C ILE A 12 -18.18 -38.14 -20.07
N ARG A 13 -19.21 -37.36 -20.43
CA ARG A 13 -19.05 -36.06 -21.10
C ARG A 13 -18.71 -34.97 -20.07
N ARG A 14 -17.90 -33.99 -20.49
CA ARG A 14 -17.46 -32.85 -19.67
C ARG A 14 -18.59 -31.95 -19.11
N GLY A 15 -19.76 -31.93 -19.76
CA GLY A 15 -20.90 -31.13 -19.34
C GLY A 15 -20.64 -29.62 -19.22
N ASN A 16 -21.33 -28.95 -18.29
CA ASN A 16 -21.31 -27.49 -18.12
C ASN A 16 -20.11 -26.96 -17.31
N ILE A 17 -19.29 -27.84 -16.74
CA ILE A 17 -18.17 -27.48 -15.84
C ILE A 17 -17.20 -26.52 -16.55
N ALA A 18 -16.91 -26.78 -17.82
CA ALA A 18 -16.07 -25.93 -18.66
C ALA A 18 -16.64 -24.51 -18.85
N ARG A 19 -17.97 -24.42 -19.04
CA ARG A 19 -18.68 -23.15 -19.24
C ARG A 19 -18.69 -22.36 -17.94
N ARG A 20 -19.03 -22.98 -16.81
CA ARG A 20 -19.01 -22.36 -15.48
C ARG A 20 -17.66 -21.72 -15.16
N ARG A 21 -16.55 -22.45 -15.41
CA ARG A 21 -15.19 -21.92 -15.23
C ARG A 21 -14.91 -20.69 -16.10
N ARG A 22 -15.31 -20.73 -17.38
CA ARG A 22 -15.13 -19.61 -18.32
C ARG A 22 -15.96 -18.39 -17.92
N THR A 23 -17.21 -18.59 -17.50
CA THR A 23 -18.08 -17.50 -17.03
C THR A 23 -17.49 -16.82 -15.80
N LYS A 24 -17.02 -17.57 -14.79
CA LYS A 24 -16.36 -17.00 -13.60
C LYS A 24 -15.13 -16.15 -13.95
N ILE A 25 -14.31 -16.63 -14.90
CA ILE A 25 -13.10 -15.93 -15.35
C ILE A 25 -13.47 -14.68 -16.17
N ARG A 26 -14.52 -14.74 -16.99
CA ARG A 26 -15.01 -13.60 -17.76
C ARG A 26 -15.58 -12.50 -16.87
N LEU A 27 -16.30 -12.86 -15.79
CA LEU A 27 -16.81 -11.89 -14.81
C LEU A 27 -15.67 -11.07 -14.19
N PHE A 28 -14.53 -11.69 -13.89
CA PHE A 28 -13.35 -10.98 -13.39
C PHE A 28 -12.76 -9.97 -14.39
N ALA A 29 -12.92 -10.21 -15.68
CA ALA A 29 -12.29 -9.45 -16.77
C ALA A 29 -13.28 -8.54 -17.53
N SER A 30 -14.46 -8.27 -16.97
CA SER A 30 -15.53 -7.51 -17.64
C SER A 30 -15.08 -6.11 -18.06
N SER A 31 -14.26 -5.44 -17.24
CA SER A 31 -13.74 -4.10 -17.49
C SER A 31 -12.44 -4.07 -18.30
N PHE A 32 -11.93 -5.21 -18.76
CA PHE A 32 -10.67 -5.25 -19.52
C PHE A 32 -10.88 -4.79 -20.96
N ARG A 33 -9.91 -4.02 -21.48
CA ARG A 33 -9.97 -3.44 -22.82
C ARG A 33 -9.76 -4.50 -23.91
N GLY A 34 -10.57 -4.44 -24.97
CA GLY A 34 -10.37 -5.19 -26.22
C GLY A 34 -10.41 -6.71 -26.05
N ALA A 35 -9.40 -7.42 -26.59
CA ALA A 35 -9.34 -8.87 -26.57
C ALA A 35 -9.23 -9.48 -25.16
N HIS A 36 -8.78 -8.69 -24.18
CA HIS A 36 -8.61 -9.13 -22.78
C HIS A 36 -9.91 -9.34 -22.01
N SER A 37 -11.07 -8.91 -22.52
CA SER A 37 -12.40 -9.22 -21.97
C SER A 37 -13.18 -10.24 -22.80
N ARG A 38 -12.73 -10.54 -24.03
CA ARG A 38 -13.44 -11.40 -24.99
C ARG A 38 -12.85 -12.81 -25.08
N LEU A 39 -11.54 -12.93 -25.34
CA LEU A 39 -10.88 -14.20 -25.67
C LEU A 39 -10.48 -14.96 -24.39
N THR A 40 -10.93 -16.20 -24.23
CA THR A 40 -10.75 -16.94 -22.96
C THR A 40 -9.29 -17.21 -22.61
N ARG A 41 -8.44 -17.48 -23.61
CA ARG A 41 -6.99 -17.70 -23.40
C ARG A 41 -6.30 -16.42 -22.94
N THR A 42 -6.61 -15.30 -23.60
CA THR A 42 -6.07 -13.98 -23.26
C THR A 42 -6.57 -13.52 -21.88
N ILE A 43 -7.85 -13.73 -21.56
CA ILE A 43 -8.39 -13.42 -20.23
C ILE A 43 -7.64 -14.19 -19.14
N THR A 44 -7.37 -15.49 -19.34
CA THR A 44 -6.66 -16.29 -18.33
C THR A 44 -5.26 -15.76 -18.04
N GLN A 45 -4.52 -15.38 -19.08
CA GLN A 45 -3.19 -14.77 -18.91
C GLN A 45 -3.29 -13.42 -18.19
N GLN A 46 -4.24 -12.58 -18.59
CA GLN A 46 -4.41 -11.26 -18.00
C GLN A 46 -4.84 -11.33 -16.54
N LYS A 47 -5.72 -12.29 -16.20
CA LYS A 47 -6.12 -12.55 -14.82
C LYS A 47 -4.91 -12.86 -13.95
N ILE A 48 -4.02 -13.75 -14.40
CA ILE A 48 -2.82 -14.11 -13.63
C ILE A 48 -1.93 -12.87 -13.43
N ARG A 49 -1.68 -12.09 -14.48
CA ARG A 49 -0.88 -10.85 -14.40
C ARG A 49 -1.49 -9.82 -13.44
N ALA A 50 -2.81 -9.66 -13.47
CA ALA A 50 -3.54 -8.75 -12.59
C ALA A 50 -3.42 -9.18 -11.12
N LEU A 51 -3.54 -10.47 -10.83
CA LEU A 51 -3.41 -11.00 -9.47
C LEU A 51 -1.98 -10.86 -8.94
N VAL A 52 -0.97 -11.16 -9.75
CA VAL A 52 0.44 -10.98 -9.38
C VAL A 52 0.75 -9.51 -9.11
N SER A 53 0.28 -8.60 -9.98
CA SER A 53 0.46 -7.16 -9.78
C SER A 53 -0.25 -6.68 -8.52
N SER A 54 -1.50 -7.08 -8.29
CA SER A 54 -2.26 -6.73 -7.08
C SER A 54 -1.52 -7.18 -5.81
N HIS A 55 -1.00 -8.41 -5.77
CA HIS A 55 -0.26 -8.90 -4.62
C HIS A 55 0.99 -8.06 -4.36
N ARG A 56 1.83 -7.84 -5.39
CA ARG A 56 3.04 -7.01 -5.31
C ARG A 56 2.72 -5.57 -4.88
N ASP A 57 1.66 -5.00 -5.42
CA ASP A 57 1.36 -3.59 -5.24
C ASP A 57 0.73 -3.29 -3.87
N ARG A 58 0.13 -4.28 -3.18
CA ARG A 58 -0.28 -4.14 -1.77
C ARG A 58 0.92 -3.83 -0.85
N ASP A 59 2.07 -4.44 -1.11
CA ASP A 59 3.28 -4.15 -0.32
C ASP A 59 3.94 -2.85 -0.74
N LYS A 60 3.92 -2.53 -2.04
CA LYS A 60 4.39 -1.21 -2.53
C LYS A 60 3.53 -0.07 -1.99
N GLN A 61 2.22 -0.26 -1.83
CA GLN A 61 1.31 0.76 -1.32
C GLN A 61 1.74 1.26 0.07
N LYS A 62 2.20 0.37 0.95
CA LYS A 62 2.74 0.72 2.28
C LYS A 62 3.94 1.67 2.16
N ARG A 63 4.85 1.40 1.22
CA ARG A 63 6.03 2.24 0.95
C ARG A 63 5.63 3.59 0.33
N ASN A 64 4.71 3.58 -0.63
CA ASN A 64 4.22 4.78 -1.31
C ASN A 64 3.53 5.74 -0.34
N PHE A 65 2.67 5.24 0.55
CA PHE A 65 2.04 6.08 1.58
C PHE A 65 3.07 6.67 2.55
N ARG A 66 4.04 5.88 3.00
CA ARG A 66 5.12 6.40 3.85
C ARG A 66 5.90 7.51 3.13
N ARG A 67 6.24 7.32 1.84
CA ARG A 67 6.90 8.33 1.02
C ARG A 67 6.08 9.61 0.95
N LEU A 68 4.77 9.50 0.67
CA LEU A 68 3.85 10.63 0.59
C LEU A 68 3.76 11.40 1.92
N TRP A 69 3.66 10.69 3.05
CA TRP A 69 3.62 11.33 4.37
C TRP A 69 4.90 12.11 4.66
N ILE A 70 6.06 11.56 4.35
CA ILE A 70 7.36 12.25 4.52
C ILE A 70 7.39 13.52 3.66
N THR A 71 7.00 13.42 2.39
CA THR A 71 6.97 14.59 1.47
C THR A 71 6.05 15.68 1.99
N ARG A 72 4.85 15.33 2.48
CA ARG A 72 3.88 16.29 3.03
C ARG A 72 4.42 16.99 4.28
N ILE A 73 4.99 16.23 5.22
CA ILE A 73 5.57 16.78 6.45
C ILE A 73 6.74 17.71 6.11
N ASN A 74 7.62 17.28 5.20
CA ASN A 74 8.78 18.08 4.79
C ASN A 74 8.37 19.41 4.12
N ALA A 75 7.28 19.42 3.33
CA ALA A 75 6.76 20.64 2.73
C ALA A 75 6.32 21.65 3.80
N VAL A 76 5.55 21.22 4.80
CA VAL A 76 5.04 22.12 5.85
C VAL A 76 6.17 22.59 6.78
N ILE A 77 7.13 21.73 7.11
CA ILE A 77 8.28 22.12 7.95
C ILE A 77 9.09 23.23 7.29
N ARG A 78 9.28 23.16 5.97
CA ARG A 78 10.03 24.19 5.23
C ARG A 78 9.34 25.55 5.23
N GLU A 79 8.03 25.61 5.45
CA GLU A 79 7.31 26.88 5.63
C GLU A 79 7.59 27.52 7.01
N ILE A 80 7.95 26.73 8.02
CA ILE A 80 8.15 27.21 9.40
C ILE A 80 9.53 27.85 9.60
N GLY A 81 10.58 27.38 8.91
CA GLY A 81 11.90 27.97 9.02
C GLY A 81 12.97 27.29 8.15
N VAL A 82 13.96 28.07 7.70
CA VAL A 82 14.97 27.64 6.71
C VAL A 82 15.93 26.56 7.25
N SER A 83 16.21 26.59 8.55
CA SER A 83 17.12 25.65 9.24
C SER A 83 16.42 24.40 9.78
N TYR A 84 15.09 24.34 9.69
CA TYR A 84 14.31 23.20 10.19
C TYR A 84 14.06 22.19 9.06
N SER A 85 14.48 20.95 9.28
CA SER A 85 14.38 19.88 8.29
C SER A 85 13.63 18.67 8.86
N TYR A 86 13.05 17.86 7.98
CA TYR A 86 12.37 16.63 8.37
C TYR A 86 13.20 15.72 9.27
N SER A 87 14.50 15.55 8.97
CA SER A 87 15.41 14.71 9.75
C SER A 87 15.59 15.24 11.17
N ARG A 88 15.77 16.56 11.33
CA ARG A 88 15.91 17.21 12.64
C ARG A 88 14.62 17.06 13.47
N LEU A 89 13.46 17.37 12.89
CA LEU A 89 12.17 17.18 13.60
C LEU A 89 12.00 15.75 14.09
N ILE A 90 12.26 14.75 13.23
CA ILE A 90 12.10 13.35 13.62
C ILE A 90 13.09 12.97 14.71
N HIS A 91 14.36 13.37 14.59
CA HIS A 91 15.36 13.15 15.63
C HIS A 91 14.91 13.71 16.98
N ASP A 92 14.42 14.94 16.99
CA ASP A 92 14.01 15.62 18.22
C ASP A 92 12.74 14.98 18.83
N LEU A 93 11.79 14.55 17.99
CA LEU A 93 10.62 13.77 18.42
C LEU A 93 11.02 12.45 19.10
N TYR A 94 12.03 11.75 18.57
CA TYR A 94 12.55 10.53 19.20
C TYR A 94 13.30 10.82 20.50
N LYS A 95 14.13 11.87 20.55
CA LYS A 95 14.84 12.29 21.77
C LYS A 95 13.87 12.62 22.90
N LYS A 96 12.69 13.16 22.55
CA LYS A 96 11.59 13.47 23.48
C LYS A 96 10.63 12.30 23.75
N GLN A 97 10.90 11.12 23.21
CA GLN A 97 10.05 9.92 23.36
C GLN A 97 8.59 10.12 22.88
N VAL A 98 8.34 11.06 21.97
CA VAL A 98 7.02 11.28 21.38
C VAL A 98 6.81 10.30 20.24
N LEU A 99 6.09 9.22 20.52
CA LEU A 99 5.86 8.09 19.59
C LEU A 99 4.77 8.37 18.54
N LEU A 100 4.85 9.50 17.84
CA LEU A 100 3.91 9.84 16.77
C LEU A 100 4.26 9.16 15.45
N ASN A 101 3.29 8.45 14.87
CA ASN A 101 3.44 7.88 13.54
C ASN A 101 3.40 8.98 12.47
N ARG A 102 4.19 8.81 11.40
CA ARG A 102 4.26 9.71 10.24
C ARG A 102 2.90 9.88 9.55
N LYS A 103 2.01 8.88 9.61
CA LYS A 103 0.62 9.00 9.15
C LYS A 103 -0.11 10.14 9.87
N ILE A 104 -0.03 10.15 11.20
CA ILE A 104 -0.73 11.11 12.06
C ILE A 104 -0.09 12.48 11.92
N LEU A 105 1.25 12.53 11.90
CA LEU A 105 1.98 13.78 11.70
C LEU A 105 1.65 14.44 10.35
N ALA A 106 1.55 13.66 9.28
CA ALA A 106 1.13 14.16 7.96
C ALA A 106 -0.34 14.63 7.94
N GLN A 107 -1.22 13.97 8.71
CA GLN A 107 -2.61 14.38 8.81
C GLN A 107 -2.77 15.69 9.59
N ILE A 108 -2.04 15.84 10.70
CA ILE A 108 -1.98 17.07 11.48
C ILE A 108 -1.43 18.21 10.62
N ALA A 109 -0.34 17.97 9.89
CA ALA A 109 0.27 18.95 9.00
C ALA A 109 -0.68 19.50 7.93
N ILE A 110 -1.62 18.68 7.44
CA ILE A 110 -2.65 19.11 6.48
C ILE A 110 -3.82 19.78 7.19
N SER A 111 -4.34 19.17 8.25
CA SER A 111 -5.60 19.59 8.88
C SER A 111 -5.45 20.84 9.74
N ASN A 112 -4.31 21.03 10.39
CA ASN A 112 -4.07 22.14 11.29
C ASN A 112 -2.56 22.46 11.35
N LYS A 113 -2.13 23.40 10.51
CA LYS A 113 -0.74 23.87 10.47
C LYS A 113 -0.29 24.46 11.81
N ASN A 114 -1.17 25.13 12.54
CA ASN A 114 -0.85 25.77 13.83
C ASN A 114 -0.49 24.73 14.90
N CYS A 115 -1.17 23.57 14.90
CA CYS A 115 -0.84 22.48 15.81
C CYS A 115 0.59 21.95 15.59
N LEU A 116 1.00 21.79 14.32
CA LEU A 116 2.37 21.39 14.00
C LEU A 116 3.39 22.43 14.46
N TYR A 117 3.07 23.71 14.32
CA TYR A 117 3.90 24.82 14.79
C TYR A 117 4.07 24.81 16.31
N MET A 118 2.99 24.60 17.07
CA MET A 118 3.07 24.46 18.54
C MET A 118 3.95 23.29 18.96
N ILE A 119 3.79 22.13 18.32
CA ILE A 119 4.64 20.95 18.58
C ILE A 119 6.11 21.29 18.29
N SER A 120 6.39 21.97 17.18
CA SER A 120 7.75 22.38 16.82
C SER A 120 8.36 23.36 17.83
N ASN A 121 7.60 24.35 18.29
CA ASN A 121 8.08 25.32 19.27
C ASN A 121 8.34 24.70 20.64
N GLU A 122 7.45 23.79 21.07
CA GLU A 122 7.64 23.01 22.28
C GLU A 122 8.90 22.15 22.19
N ILE A 123 9.18 21.61 20.99
CA ILE A 123 10.42 20.89 20.69
C ILE A 123 11.65 21.79 20.87
N ILE A 124 11.64 22.97 20.25
CA ILE A 124 12.77 23.91 20.26
C ILE A 124 13.10 24.39 21.67
N LYS A 125 12.10 24.86 22.44
CA LYS A 125 12.32 25.41 23.79
C LYS A 125 13.13 24.47 24.69
N GLU A 126 12.76 23.19 24.71
CA GLU A 126 13.41 22.18 25.55
C GLU A 126 14.82 21.77 25.09
N VAL A 127 15.13 21.91 23.80
CA VAL A 127 16.50 21.67 23.30
C VAL A 127 17.42 22.75 23.85
N ASP A 128 16.99 24.01 23.78
CA ASP A 128 17.75 25.15 24.30
C ASP A 128 17.95 25.04 25.82
N TRP A 129 16.93 24.62 26.58
CA TRP A 129 17.08 24.37 28.03
C TRP A 129 18.12 23.31 28.35
N LYS A 130 18.14 22.19 27.61
CA LYS A 130 19.13 21.12 27.85
C LYS A 130 20.55 21.51 27.45
N GLU A 131 20.72 22.25 26.37
CA GLU A 131 22.01 22.83 25.98
C GLU A 131 22.48 23.88 27.00
N SER A 132 21.56 24.61 27.61
CA SER A 132 21.85 25.60 28.67
C SER A 132 22.21 24.95 30.02
N THR A 133 21.60 23.80 30.35
CA THR A 133 21.92 23.03 31.57
C THR A 133 23.14 22.13 31.42
N GLY A 134 23.66 21.97 30.20
CA GLY A 134 24.77 21.09 29.86
C GLY A 134 26.09 21.84 29.72
N ILE A 135 26.58 22.39 30.84
CA ILE A 135 28.03 22.51 31.07
C ILE A 135 28.40 21.35 32.02
N ILE A 136 29.38 20.57 31.55
CA ILE A 136 29.91 19.26 32.02
C ILE A 136 29.28 18.05 31.32
#